data_AF-A0A1X2L9N1-F1
#
_entry.id   AF-A0A1X2L9N1-F1
#
_cell.length_a   1.000
_cell.length_b   1.000
_cell.length_c   1.000
_cell.angle_alpha   90.00
_cell.angle_beta   90.00
_cell.angle_gamma   90.00
#
_symmetry.space_group_name_H-M   'P 1'
#
loop_
_entity.id
_entity.type
_entity.pdbx_description
1 polymer ?
#
loop_
_entity_poly.entity_id
_entity_poly.type
_entity_poly.pdbx_seq_one_letter_code
_entity_poly.pdbx_strand_id
1 'polypeptide(L)'
;MFYTPGWQAILSATGVGTLAGVIVTQVFNVWTRHIDAKIRDADRQQEREIRDADRQHERAVAYQQRIWQAKHDALTRLISACRFVKWQAQLTGAENTDEKRRRAMTIRALDLFRDKIGNEDGISEITAYASEPVRKALDEVLEEINEQRRKHLPALLKLRSIGMQWDAVGKEPLTDTSGAPVAQAQQLLQQRSYLFSQREQAHSDIGGASDLDVDWVIDLCDRVIDVARQDLEGRYSE
;
A
#
# COMPACT_ATOMS: atom_id res chain seq x y z
N MET A 1 81.32 -25.10 10.76
CA MET A 1 82.56 -25.40 10.01
C MET A 1 82.39 -24.80 8.62
N PHE A 2 83.10 -23.72 8.33
CA PHE A 2 83.08 -23.02 7.05
C PHE A 2 83.93 -23.76 6.01
N TYR A 3 83.49 -23.84 4.76
CA TYR A 3 84.33 -23.78 3.56
C TYR A 3 83.44 -23.61 2.30
N THR A 4 83.47 -22.42 1.70
CA THR A 4 83.34 -22.25 0.24
C THR A 4 84.77 -22.27 -0.32
N PRO A 5 85.05 -22.82 -1.52
CA PRO A 5 84.85 -22.08 -2.79
C PRO A 5 84.44 -23.08 -3.92
N GLY A 6 84.22 -22.74 -5.19
CA GLY A 6 84.39 -21.51 -5.93
C GLY A 6 84.00 -21.76 -7.39
N TRP A 7 83.46 -20.71 -7.98
CA TRP A 7 83.50 -20.38 -9.39
C TRP A 7 84.80 -20.79 -10.09
N GLN A 8 84.70 -21.46 -11.25
CA GLN A 8 85.28 -21.09 -12.55
C GLN A 8 85.42 -22.30 -13.51
N ALA A 9 84.83 -22.18 -14.70
CA ALA A 9 85.43 -22.56 -15.98
C ALA A 9 84.53 -21.99 -17.11
N ILE A 10 84.95 -20.92 -17.82
CA ILE A 10 85.80 -20.95 -19.04
C ILE A 10 84.89 -21.29 -20.26
N LEU A 11 84.79 -20.55 -21.36
CA LEU A 11 85.69 -19.59 -22.01
C LEU A 11 84.90 -18.73 -23.01
N SER A 12 85.48 -17.56 -23.25
CA SER A 12 85.15 -16.52 -24.20
C SER A 12 85.40 -16.86 -25.67
N ALA A 13 84.59 -16.18 -26.51
CA ALA A 13 84.93 -15.56 -27.79
C ALA A 13 85.22 -16.44 -29.03
N THR A 14 84.34 -16.35 -30.03
CA THR A 14 84.59 -15.57 -31.26
C THR A 14 83.31 -15.51 -32.10
N GLY A 15 82.93 -14.30 -32.50
CA GLY A 15 81.63 -14.02 -33.09
C GLY A 15 81.51 -14.33 -34.57
N VAL A 16 80.28 -14.58 -35.00
CA VAL A 16 79.72 -14.24 -36.32
C VAL A 16 78.20 -14.16 -36.13
N GLY A 17 77.55 -13.16 -36.71
CA GLY A 17 76.14 -13.28 -37.08
C GLY A 17 75.12 -12.70 -36.10
N THR A 18 74.84 -11.42 -36.31
CA THR A 18 73.52 -10.80 -36.15
C THR A 18 72.34 -11.77 -36.37
N LEU A 19 71.25 -11.58 -35.60
CA LEU A 19 69.89 -12.14 -35.75
C LEU A 19 69.45 -13.29 -34.81
N ALA A 20 69.82 -13.30 -33.52
CA ALA A 20 69.15 -14.18 -32.53
C ALA A 20 68.68 -13.49 -31.24
N GLY A 21 69.18 -12.29 -30.92
CA GLY A 21 68.79 -11.54 -29.72
C GLY A 21 67.48 -10.74 -29.83
N VAL A 22 66.88 -10.65 -31.02
CA VAL A 22 65.63 -9.87 -31.23
C VAL A 22 64.40 -10.76 -31.19
N ILE A 23 64.53 -12.07 -31.48
CA ILE A 23 63.37 -12.97 -31.62
C ILE A 23 62.89 -13.50 -30.26
N VAL A 24 63.79 -13.76 -29.30
CA VAL A 24 63.39 -14.23 -27.96
C VAL A 24 62.70 -13.11 -27.15
N THR A 25 63.14 -11.87 -27.30
CA THR A 25 62.53 -10.69 -26.64
C THR A 25 61.14 -10.37 -27.21
N GLN A 26 60.92 -10.59 -28.51
CA GLN A 26 59.62 -10.41 -29.15
C GLN A 26 58.61 -11.48 -28.69
N VAL A 27 59.02 -12.75 -28.62
CA VAL A 27 58.13 -13.86 -28.21
C VAL A 27 57.75 -13.79 -26.73
N PHE A 28 58.67 -13.41 -25.84
CA PHE A 28 58.36 -13.22 -24.42
C PHE A 28 57.42 -12.02 -24.20
N ASN A 29 57.60 -10.91 -24.94
CA ASN A 29 56.68 -9.77 -24.93
C ASN A 29 55.29 -10.11 -25.49
N VAL A 30 55.20 -10.99 -26.49
CA VAL A 30 53.90 -11.45 -27.03
C VAL A 30 53.20 -12.39 -26.04
N TRP A 31 53.93 -13.31 -25.40
CA TRP A 31 53.35 -14.26 -24.44
C TRP A 31 52.91 -13.60 -23.14
N THR A 32 53.74 -12.70 -22.59
CA THR A 32 53.35 -11.88 -21.42
C THR A 32 52.15 -10.98 -21.74
N ARG A 33 52.10 -10.33 -22.91
CA ARG A 33 50.91 -9.58 -23.34
C ARG A 33 49.67 -10.46 -23.47
N HIS A 34 49.81 -11.71 -23.88
CA HIS A 34 48.68 -12.63 -24.02
C HIS A 34 48.14 -13.10 -22.66
N ILE A 35 49.02 -13.36 -21.68
CA ILE A 35 48.61 -13.67 -20.30
C ILE A 35 47.99 -12.44 -19.64
N ASP A 36 48.60 -11.27 -19.79
CA ASP A 36 48.11 -10.00 -19.26
C ASP A 36 46.79 -9.57 -19.93
N ALA A 37 46.53 -9.98 -21.18
CA ALA A 37 45.22 -9.84 -21.82
C ALA A 37 44.18 -10.80 -21.22
N LYS A 38 44.54 -12.08 -21.00
CA LYS A 38 43.63 -13.06 -20.39
C LYS A 38 43.26 -12.74 -18.95
N ILE A 39 44.20 -12.24 -18.14
CA ILE A 39 43.93 -11.81 -16.76
C ILE A 39 42.96 -10.61 -16.78
N ARG A 40 43.20 -9.60 -17.62
CA ARG A 40 42.27 -8.48 -17.78
C ARG A 40 40.90 -8.89 -18.27
N ASP A 41 40.81 -9.89 -19.14
CA ASP A 41 39.51 -10.39 -19.63
C ASP A 41 38.77 -11.20 -18.56
N ALA A 42 39.49 -11.97 -17.74
CA ALA A 42 38.91 -12.64 -16.56
C ALA A 42 38.44 -11.63 -15.50
N ASP A 43 39.24 -10.60 -15.20
CA ASP A 43 38.87 -9.51 -14.29
C ASP A 43 37.64 -8.76 -14.81
N ARG A 44 37.57 -8.46 -16.11
CA ARG A 44 36.39 -7.85 -16.74
C ARG A 44 35.16 -8.74 -16.70
N GLN A 45 35.32 -10.06 -16.82
CA GLN A 45 34.21 -11.01 -16.70
C GLN A 45 33.69 -11.04 -15.27
N GLN A 46 34.58 -11.13 -14.28
CA GLN A 46 34.23 -11.10 -12.87
C GLN A 46 33.55 -9.78 -12.49
N GLU A 47 34.05 -8.63 -12.95
CA GLU A 47 33.39 -7.33 -12.74
C GLU A 47 31.99 -7.27 -13.36
N ARG A 48 31.78 -7.90 -14.52
CA ARG A 48 30.45 -7.96 -15.15
C ARG A 48 29.49 -8.83 -14.35
N GLU A 49 29.94 -9.99 -13.89
CA GLU A 49 29.14 -10.89 -13.07
C GLU A 49 28.72 -10.23 -11.75
N ILE A 50 29.65 -9.54 -11.07
CA ILE A 50 29.34 -8.78 -9.86
C ILE A 50 28.33 -7.66 -10.16
N ARG A 51 28.56 -6.87 -11.22
CA ARG A 51 27.60 -5.80 -11.61
C ARG A 51 26.23 -6.34 -11.98
N ASP A 52 26.16 -7.49 -12.65
CA ASP A 52 24.88 -8.09 -13.04
C ASP A 52 24.16 -8.69 -11.82
N ALA A 53 24.89 -9.26 -10.86
CA ALA A 53 24.36 -9.69 -9.57
C ALA A 53 23.85 -8.50 -8.73
N ASP A 54 24.59 -7.39 -8.68
CA ASP A 54 24.18 -6.16 -8.01
C ASP A 54 22.89 -5.61 -8.63
N ARG A 55 22.80 -5.56 -9.96
CA ARG A 55 21.56 -5.13 -10.65
C ARG A 55 20.37 -6.06 -10.38
N GLN A 56 20.61 -7.37 -10.27
CA GLN A 56 19.54 -8.31 -9.92
C GLN A 56 19.08 -8.12 -8.47
N HIS A 57 20.02 -7.91 -7.54
CA HIS A 57 19.71 -7.61 -6.15
C HIS A 57 18.94 -6.29 -6.01
N GLU A 58 19.37 -5.22 -6.69
CA GLU A 58 18.66 -3.94 -6.74
C GLU A 58 17.22 -4.08 -7.24
N ARG A 59 17.00 -4.87 -8.29
CA ARG A 59 15.65 -5.15 -8.79
C ARG A 59 14.81 -5.91 -7.77
N ALA A 60 15.39 -6.89 -7.09
CA ALA A 60 14.69 -7.65 -6.05
C ALA A 60 14.29 -6.75 -4.87
N VAL A 61 15.22 -5.91 -4.39
CA VAL A 61 14.96 -4.94 -3.30
C VAL A 61 13.89 -3.93 -3.74
N ALA A 62 13.99 -3.39 -4.95
CA ALA A 62 12.99 -2.46 -5.47
C ALA A 62 11.60 -3.09 -5.59
N TYR A 63 11.53 -4.37 -5.98
CA TYR A 63 10.27 -5.12 -6.04
C TYR A 63 9.68 -5.35 -4.65
N GLN A 64 10.50 -5.80 -3.70
CA GLN A 64 10.09 -5.96 -2.30
C GLN A 64 9.59 -4.65 -1.69
N GLN A 65 10.28 -3.53 -1.98
CA GLN A 65 9.87 -2.21 -1.52
C GLN A 65 8.49 -1.82 -2.05
N ARG A 66 8.20 -2.09 -3.33
CA ARG A 66 6.89 -1.82 -3.93
C ARG A 66 5.78 -2.67 -3.33
N ILE A 67 6.04 -3.97 -3.11
CA ILE A 67 5.09 -4.85 -2.43
C ILE A 67 4.80 -4.34 -1.02
N TRP A 68 5.86 -4.01 -0.27
CA TRP A 68 5.72 -3.51 1.08
C TRP A 68 4.91 -2.21 1.12
N GLN A 69 5.15 -1.28 0.19
CA GLN A 69 4.36 -0.05 0.06
C GLN A 69 2.89 -0.35 -0.24
N ALA A 70 2.60 -1.23 -1.21
CA ALA A 70 1.23 -1.61 -1.55
C ALA A 70 0.51 -2.25 -0.35
N LYS A 71 1.17 -3.17 0.37
CA LYS A 71 0.67 -3.75 1.62
C LYS A 71 0.40 -2.67 2.65
N HIS A 72 1.35 -1.79 2.89
CA HIS A 72 1.25 -0.72 3.87
C HIS A 72 0.05 0.19 3.59
N ASP A 73 -0.13 0.61 2.34
CA ASP A 73 -1.22 1.49 1.93
C ASP A 73 -2.58 0.81 2.01
N ALA A 74 -2.67 -0.47 1.65
CA ALA A 74 -3.88 -1.28 1.78
C ALA A 74 -4.30 -1.44 3.25
N LEU A 75 -3.36 -1.82 4.13
CA LEU A 75 -3.62 -1.99 5.56
C LEU A 75 -3.95 -0.67 6.26
N THR A 76 -3.30 0.43 5.87
CA THR A 76 -3.58 1.75 6.42
C THR A 76 -4.99 2.24 6.02
N ARG A 77 -5.42 1.97 4.78
CA ARG A 77 -6.80 2.22 4.34
C ARG A 77 -7.80 1.39 5.13
N LEU A 78 -7.53 0.10 5.32
CA LEU A 78 -8.37 -0.80 6.13
C LEU A 78 -8.54 -0.27 7.55
N ILE A 79 -7.43 0.05 8.24
CA ILE A 79 -7.45 0.63 9.59
C ILE A 79 -8.27 1.92 9.62
N SER A 80 -8.09 2.79 8.61
CA SER A 80 -8.82 4.06 8.52
C SER A 80 -10.32 3.87 8.30
N ALA A 81 -10.71 2.89 7.50
CA ALA A 81 -12.11 2.52 7.28
C ALA A 81 -12.76 1.98 8.56
N CYS A 82 -12.09 1.09 9.29
CA CYS A 82 -12.56 0.60 10.60
C CYS A 82 -12.69 1.74 11.62
N ARG A 83 -11.70 2.65 11.70
CA ARG A 83 -11.78 3.83 12.57
C ARG A 83 -12.97 4.73 12.22
N PHE A 84 -13.28 4.88 10.94
CA PHE A 84 -14.45 5.65 10.51
C PHE A 84 -15.75 5.01 11.02
N VAL A 85 -15.90 3.68 10.89
CA VAL A 85 -17.06 2.96 11.43
C VAL A 85 -17.15 3.13 12.94
N LYS A 86 -16.06 2.92 13.68
CA LYS A 86 -16.02 3.12 15.14
C LYS A 86 -16.42 4.54 15.53
N TRP A 87 -15.87 5.55 14.86
CA TRP A 87 -16.18 6.94 15.16
C TRP A 87 -17.68 7.25 14.94
N GLN A 88 -18.28 6.72 13.86
CA GLN A 88 -19.72 6.85 13.63
C GLN A 88 -20.56 6.14 14.70
N ALA A 89 -20.14 4.95 15.12
CA ALA A 89 -20.77 4.18 16.18
C ALA A 89 -20.66 4.85 17.57
N GLN A 90 -19.63 5.68 17.78
CA GLN A 90 -19.34 6.36 19.05
C GLN A 90 -19.77 7.83 19.10
N LEU A 91 -20.06 8.46 17.95
CA LEU A 91 -20.58 9.84 17.83
C LEU A 91 -21.88 10.09 18.63
N THR A 92 -22.45 9.03 19.18
CA THR A 92 -23.70 8.98 19.94
C THR A 92 -23.50 8.45 21.37
N GLY A 93 -22.28 8.44 21.91
CA GLY A 93 -21.97 7.93 23.25
C GLY A 93 -22.36 8.81 24.45
N ALA A 94 -23.15 9.88 24.26
CA ALA A 94 -23.66 10.68 25.38
C ALA A 94 -24.80 9.93 26.10
N GLU A 95 -24.90 10.03 27.42
CA GLU A 95 -25.87 9.28 28.28
C GLU A 95 -27.34 9.36 27.87
N ASN A 96 -27.73 10.33 27.01
CA ASN A 96 -29.10 10.52 26.52
C ASN A 96 -29.28 10.21 25.03
N THR A 97 -28.34 9.51 24.39
CA THR A 97 -28.42 9.35 22.95
C THR A 97 -29.33 8.22 22.54
N ASP A 98 -30.19 8.50 21.55
CA ASP A 98 -31.10 7.54 20.95
C ASP A 98 -30.31 6.38 20.31
N GLU A 99 -30.43 5.19 20.89
CA GLU A 99 -29.86 3.94 20.39
C GLU A 99 -30.22 3.68 18.92
N LYS A 100 -31.40 4.12 18.47
CA LYS A 100 -31.79 4.04 17.05
C LYS A 100 -30.86 4.88 16.18
N ARG A 101 -30.54 6.10 16.62
CA ARG A 101 -29.60 6.97 15.91
C ARG A 101 -28.22 6.33 15.86
N ARG A 102 -27.76 5.74 16.96
CA ARG A 102 -26.47 5.02 17.01
C ARG A 102 -26.42 3.90 15.97
N ARG A 103 -27.43 3.03 15.92
CA ARG A 103 -27.56 1.96 14.91
C ARG A 103 -27.57 2.49 13.48
N ALA A 104 -28.38 3.52 13.22
CA ALA A 104 -28.49 4.11 11.89
C ALA A 104 -27.16 4.65 11.36
N MET A 105 -26.40 5.34 12.22
CA MET A 105 -25.08 5.86 11.86
C MET A 105 -24.08 4.74 11.64
N THR A 106 -24.08 3.69 12.46
CA THR A 106 -23.23 2.51 12.27
C THR A 106 -23.54 1.78 10.97
N ILE A 107 -24.81 1.51 10.66
CA ILE A 107 -25.23 0.84 9.42
C ILE A 107 -24.84 1.65 8.19
N ARG A 108 -25.03 2.97 8.24
CA ARG A 108 -24.54 3.85 7.18
C ARG A 108 -23.03 3.80 7.04
N ALA A 109 -22.30 3.75 8.15
CA ALA A 109 -20.84 3.67 8.11
C ALA A 109 -20.35 2.36 7.51
N LEU A 110 -21.03 1.24 7.81
CA LEU A 110 -20.80 -0.06 7.20
C LEU A 110 -21.07 -0.05 5.69
N ASP A 111 -22.15 0.59 5.22
CA ASP A 111 -22.41 0.74 3.79
C ASP A 111 -21.31 1.54 3.06
N LEU A 112 -20.76 2.57 3.72
CA LEU A 112 -19.67 3.39 3.19
C LEU A 112 -18.27 2.76 3.37
N PHE A 113 -18.16 1.62 4.04
CA PHE A 113 -16.89 0.99 4.32
C PHE A 113 -16.16 0.56 3.03
N ARG A 114 -16.89 0.00 2.07
CA ARG A 114 -16.32 -0.42 0.77
C ARG A 114 -15.71 0.75 0.02
N ASP A 115 -16.43 1.87 -0.07
CA ASP A 115 -15.91 3.09 -0.68
C ASP A 115 -14.62 3.57 0.04
N LYS A 116 -14.55 3.43 1.37
CA LYS A 116 -13.41 3.85 2.20
C LYS A 116 -12.15 3.00 2.01
N ILE A 117 -12.30 1.70 1.75
CA ILE A 117 -11.14 0.81 1.50
C ILE A 117 -10.65 0.86 0.05
N GLY A 118 -11.43 1.44 -0.87
CA GLY A 118 -11.10 1.51 -2.30
C GLY A 118 -11.90 0.53 -3.15
N ASN A 119 -13.12 0.17 -2.74
CA ASN A 119 -14.01 -0.76 -3.42
C ASN A 119 -13.36 -2.15 -3.62
N GLU A 120 -13.70 -2.81 -4.72
CA GLU A 120 -13.20 -4.14 -5.08
C GLU A 120 -11.68 -4.16 -5.28
N ASP A 121 -11.10 -3.05 -5.77
CA ASP A 121 -9.65 -2.92 -5.91
C ASP A 121 -8.97 -2.94 -4.53
N GLY A 122 -9.50 -2.19 -3.57
CA GLY A 122 -9.02 -2.19 -2.19
C GLY A 122 -9.12 -3.56 -1.52
N ILE A 123 -10.24 -4.27 -1.72
CA ILE A 123 -10.42 -5.64 -1.22
C ILE A 123 -9.39 -6.58 -1.86
N SER A 124 -9.18 -6.46 -3.17
CA SER A 124 -8.22 -7.27 -3.92
C SER A 124 -6.78 -7.04 -3.47
N GLU A 125 -6.39 -5.79 -3.22
CA GLU A 125 -5.07 -5.43 -2.70
C GLU A 125 -4.82 -6.01 -1.30
N ILE A 126 -5.81 -5.91 -0.40
CA ILE A 126 -5.70 -6.52 0.93
C ILE A 126 -5.59 -8.04 0.80
N THR A 127 -6.39 -8.66 -0.07
CA THR A 127 -6.37 -10.11 -0.30
C THR A 127 -5.01 -10.58 -0.84
N ALA A 128 -4.41 -9.81 -1.76
CA ALA A 128 -3.14 -10.13 -2.39
C ALA A 128 -1.93 -9.99 -1.45
N TYR A 129 -1.92 -8.98 -0.57
CA TYR A 129 -0.72 -8.60 0.17
C TYR A 129 -0.79 -8.77 1.69
N ALA A 130 -1.98 -8.82 2.29
CA ALA A 130 -2.12 -8.96 3.73
C ALA A 130 -1.91 -10.42 4.18
N SER A 131 -1.59 -10.60 5.46
CA SER A 131 -1.54 -11.94 6.04
C SER A 131 -2.93 -12.55 6.24
N GLU A 132 -2.97 -13.87 6.41
CA GLU A 132 -4.20 -14.63 6.58
C GLU A 132 -5.11 -14.12 7.73
N PRO A 133 -4.59 -13.74 8.92
CA PRO A 133 -5.43 -13.19 9.99
C PRO A 133 -6.16 -11.91 9.58
N VAL A 134 -5.51 -11.04 8.78
CA VAL A 134 -6.13 -9.81 8.27
C VAL A 134 -7.23 -10.15 7.27
N ARG A 135 -6.99 -11.09 6.34
CA ARG A 135 -7.99 -11.52 5.36
C ARG A 135 -9.25 -12.06 6.04
N LYS A 136 -9.09 -12.95 7.02
CA LYS A 136 -10.21 -13.49 7.81
C LYS A 136 -11.00 -12.40 8.54
N ALA A 137 -10.30 -11.47 9.18
CA ALA A 137 -10.96 -10.35 9.86
C ALA A 137 -11.70 -9.42 8.88
N LEU A 138 -11.15 -9.19 7.69
CA LEU A 138 -11.83 -8.45 6.62
C LEU A 138 -13.09 -9.19 6.16
N ASP A 139 -13.02 -10.51 5.96
CA ASP A 139 -14.16 -11.32 5.52
C ASP A 139 -15.33 -11.24 6.52
N GLU A 140 -15.05 -11.29 7.82
CA GLU A 140 -16.06 -11.12 8.87
C GLU A 140 -16.76 -9.74 8.78
N VAL A 141 -15.99 -8.67 8.56
CA VAL A 141 -16.55 -7.31 8.35
C VAL A 141 -17.38 -7.25 7.07
N LEU A 142 -16.91 -7.85 5.98
CA LEU A 142 -17.63 -7.85 4.70
C LEU A 142 -18.93 -8.66 4.77
N GLU A 143 -18.95 -9.74 5.54
CA GLU A 143 -20.15 -10.53 5.82
C GLU A 143 -21.19 -9.69 6.56
N GLU A 144 -20.78 -8.99 7.63
CA GLU A 144 -21.66 -8.09 8.37
C GLU A 144 -22.20 -6.96 7.50
N ILE A 145 -21.34 -6.33 6.69
CA ILE A 145 -21.77 -5.31 5.72
C ILE A 145 -22.83 -5.88 4.77
N ASN A 146 -22.61 -7.08 4.25
CA ASN A 146 -23.56 -7.72 3.33
C ASN A 146 -24.89 -8.03 4.01
N GLU A 147 -24.87 -8.43 5.28
CA GLU A 147 -26.08 -8.68 6.07
C GLU A 147 -26.87 -7.39 6.30
N GLN A 148 -26.22 -6.34 6.81
CA GLN A 148 -26.89 -5.07 7.07
C GLN A 148 -27.38 -4.41 5.78
N ARG A 149 -26.62 -4.51 4.68
CA ARG A 149 -27.06 -4.01 3.37
C ARG A 149 -28.29 -4.77 2.89
N ARG A 150 -28.35 -6.09 3.02
CA ARG A 150 -29.54 -6.87 2.63
C ARG A 150 -30.78 -6.44 3.42
N LYS A 151 -30.65 -6.27 4.74
CA LYS A 151 -31.74 -5.83 5.62
C LYS A 151 -32.23 -4.41 5.33
N HIS A 152 -31.32 -3.49 5.01
CA HIS A 152 -31.63 -2.05 4.95
C HIS A 152 -31.48 -1.41 3.57
N LEU A 153 -31.33 -2.21 2.49
CA LEU A 153 -31.04 -1.71 1.15
C LEU A 153 -31.95 -0.56 0.68
N PRO A 154 -33.29 -0.63 0.81
CA PRO A 154 -34.15 0.45 0.32
C PRO A 154 -33.89 1.78 1.04
N ALA A 155 -33.66 1.74 2.35
CA ALA A 155 -33.38 2.93 3.16
C ALA A 155 -31.98 3.49 2.88
N LEU A 156 -30.99 2.62 2.66
CA LEU A 156 -29.64 3.02 2.26
C LEU A 156 -29.63 3.69 0.88
N LEU A 157 -30.36 3.14 -0.10
CA LEU A 157 -30.52 3.77 -1.42
C LEU A 157 -31.23 5.12 -1.34
N LYS A 158 -32.25 5.25 -0.48
CA LYS A 158 -32.90 6.52 -0.19
C LYS A 158 -31.94 7.54 0.42
N LEU A 159 -31.13 7.13 1.41
CA LEU A 159 -30.10 8.01 1.99
C LEU A 159 -29.07 8.45 0.95
N ARG A 160 -28.65 7.54 0.06
CA ARG A 160 -27.71 7.86 -1.03
C ARG A 160 -28.32 8.90 -1.98
N SER A 161 -29.57 8.74 -2.38
CA SER A 161 -30.24 9.69 -3.29
C SER A 161 -30.45 11.05 -2.63
N ILE A 162 -30.83 11.09 -1.34
CA ILE A 162 -30.92 12.33 -0.57
C ILE A 162 -29.56 13.01 -0.49
N GLY A 163 -28.48 12.24 -0.26
CA GLY A 163 -27.11 12.76 -0.25
C GLY A 163 -26.72 13.42 -1.59
N MET A 164 -26.99 12.75 -2.71
CA MET A 164 -26.71 13.33 -4.04
C MET A 164 -27.49 14.63 -4.29
N GLN A 165 -28.77 14.67 -3.90
CA GLN A 165 -29.59 15.88 -4.02
C GLN A 165 -29.10 16.98 -3.09
N TRP A 166 -28.69 16.64 -1.87
CA TRP A 166 -28.12 17.58 -0.92
C TRP A 166 -26.86 18.24 -1.47
N ASP A 167 -25.95 17.45 -2.03
CA ASP A 167 -24.71 17.95 -2.62
C ASP A 167 -24.96 18.81 -3.86
N ALA A 168 -25.96 18.48 -4.67
CA ALA A 168 -26.36 19.30 -5.82
C ALA A 168 -26.88 20.67 -5.37
N VAL A 169 -27.82 20.71 -4.42
CA VAL A 169 -28.37 21.95 -3.85
C VAL A 169 -27.34 22.73 -3.04
N GLY A 170 -26.34 22.03 -2.46
CA GLY A 170 -25.23 22.61 -1.71
C GLY A 170 -24.29 23.46 -2.58
N LYS A 171 -24.14 23.12 -3.86
CA LYS A 171 -23.29 23.83 -4.83
C LYS A 171 -23.95 25.11 -5.38
N GLU A 172 -25.27 25.21 -5.28
CA GLU A 172 -25.99 26.40 -5.72
C GLU A 172 -25.72 27.59 -4.78
N PRO A 173 -25.27 28.75 -5.31
CA PRO A 173 -24.98 29.91 -4.51
C PRO A 173 -26.27 30.52 -3.96
N LEU A 174 -26.27 30.88 -2.67
CA LEU A 174 -27.39 31.59 -2.04
C LEU A 174 -27.34 33.10 -2.28
N THR A 175 -26.17 33.61 -2.65
CA THR A 175 -25.90 35.03 -2.87
C THR A 175 -25.16 35.23 -4.19
N ASP A 176 -25.39 36.35 -4.85
CA ASP A 176 -24.63 36.74 -6.04
C ASP A 176 -23.25 37.33 -5.68
N THR A 177 -22.52 37.82 -6.69
CA THR A 177 -21.19 38.42 -6.51
C THR A 177 -21.19 39.73 -5.71
N SER A 178 -22.35 40.35 -5.53
CA SER A 178 -22.53 41.55 -4.70
C SER A 178 -22.91 41.23 -3.25
N GLY A 179 -23.14 39.95 -2.94
CA GLY A 179 -23.62 39.49 -1.62
C GLY A 179 -25.13 39.59 -1.45
N ALA A 180 -25.88 39.99 -2.49
CA ALA A 180 -27.33 40.02 -2.46
C ALA A 180 -27.91 38.60 -2.64
N PRO A 181 -29.03 38.25 -1.98
CA PRO A 181 -29.67 36.94 -2.18
C PRO A 181 -30.08 36.74 -3.64
N VAL A 182 -29.78 35.57 -4.20
CA VAL A 182 -30.27 35.22 -5.54
C VAL A 182 -31.78 35.00 -5.52
N ALA A 183 -32.46 35.18 -6.65
CA ALA A 183 -33.92 35.05 -6.75
C ALA A 183 -34.46 33.69 -6.24
N GLN A 184 -33.64 32.64 -6.32
CA GLN A 184 -33.98 31.27 -5.92
C GLN A 184 -33.54 30.94 -4.48
N ALA A 185 -32.90 31.86 -3.75
CA ALA A 185 -32.30 31.59 -2.44
C ALA A 185 -33.29 30.97 -1.44
N GLN A 186 -34.53 31.48 -1.41
CA GLN A 186 -35.57 30.96 -0.54
C GLN A 186 -35.99 29.53 -0.90
N GLN A 187 -36.09 29.22 -2.20
CA GLN A 187 -36.42 27.88 -2.69
C GLN A 187 -35.30 26.88 -2.35
N LEU A 188 -34.04 27.28 -2.54
CA LEU A 188 -32.87 26.47 -2.18
C LEU A 188 -32.82 26.17 -0.67
N LEU A 189 -33.10 27.16 0.18
CA LEU A 189 -33.17 26.96 1.63
C LEU A 189 -34.31 26.01 2.03
N GLN A 190 -35.49 26.16 1.43
CA GLN A 190 -36.61 25.24 1.66
C GLN A 190 -36.27 23.82 1.21
N GLN A 191 -35.64 23.66 0.05
CA GLN A 191 -35.21 22.36 -0.45
C GLN A 191 -34.15 21.72 0.46
N ARG A 192 -33.18 22.49 0.97
CA ARG A 192 -32.23 22.02 1.99
C ARG A 192 -32.95 21.55 3.24
N SER A 193 -33.87 22.33 3.79
CA SER A 193 -34.64 21.94 5.00
C SER A 193 -35.46 20.65 4.79
N TYR A 194 -36.08 20.51 3.62
CA TYR A 194 -36.81 19.30 3.24
C TYR A 194 -35.90 18.07 3.15
N LEU A 195 -34.75 18.19 2.47
CA LEU A 195 -33.78 17.11 2.35
C LEU A 195 -33.16 16.74 3.70
N PHE A 196 -32.94 17.71 4.59
CA PHE A 196 -32.49 17.46 5.96
C PHE A 196 -33.51 16.60 6.71
N SER A 197 -34.78 16.98 6.66
CA SER A 197 -35.86 16.26 7.32
C SER A 197 -36.03 14.83 6.78
N GLN A 198 -35.97 14.66 5.46
CA GLN A 198 -36.00 13.34 4.81
C GLN A 198 -34.80 12.47 5.21
N ARG A 199 -33.62 13.06 5.36
CA ARG A 199 -32.42 12.36 5.83
C ARG A 199 -32.58 11.89 7.26
N GLU A 200 -33.06 12.73 8.18
CA GLU A 200 -33.29 12.34 9.57
C GLU A 200 -34.36 11.25 9.68
N GLN A 201 -35.45 11.34 8.89
CA GLN A 201 -36.45 10.28 8.84
C GLN A 201 -35.85 8.96 8.35
N ALA A 202 -35.06 8.97 7.28
CA ALA A 202 -34.43 7.76 6.77
C ALA A 202 -33.44 7.14 7.78
N HIS A 203 -32.75 7.96 8.56
CA HIS A 203 -31.94 7.47 9.69
C HIS A 203 -32.81 6.83 10.77
N SER A 204 -33.89 7.49 11.16
CA SER A 204 -34.85 6.94 12.14
C SER A 204 -35.42 5.60 11.68
N ASP A 205 -35.75 5.46 10.39
CA ASP A 205 -36.30 4.22 9.82
C ASP A 205 -35.27 3.07 9.90
N ILE A 206 -34.01 3.33 9.55
CA ILE A 206 -32.92 2.34 9.66
C ILE A 206 -32.70 1.95 11.11
N GLY A 207 -32.55 2.94 11.99
CA GLY A 207 -32.27 2.72 13.40
C GLY A 207 -33.40 2.01 14.13
N GLY A 208 -34.65 2.35 13.83
CA GLY A 208 -35.83 1.75 14.43
C GLY A 208 -36.12 0.33 13.94
N ALA A 209 -35.75 -0.01 12.71
CA ALA A 209 -35.93 -1.34 12.15
C ALA A 209 -34.76 -2.30 12.42
N SER A 210 -33.63 -1.79 12.94
CA SER A 210 -32.42 -2.58 13.16
C SER A 210 -32.30 -3.10 14.58
N ASP A 211 -31.85 -4.34 14.69
CA ASP A 211 -31.42 -5.03 15.91
C ASP A 211 -29.90 -5.09 16.05
N LEU A 212 -29.15 -4.32 15.25
CA LEU A 212 -27.68 -4.32 15.23
C LEU A 212 -27.09 -4.10 16.62
N ASP A 213 -26.24 -5.03 17.05
CA ASP A 213 -25.36 -4.85 18.19
C ASP A 213 -24.18 -3.96 17.78
N VAL A 214 -24.27 -2.67 18.13
CA VAL A 214 -23.26 -1.68 17.76
C VAL A 214 -21.95 -1.91 18.51
N ASP A 215 -22.00 -2.42 19.74
CA ASP A 215 -20.80 -2.71 20.53
C ASP A 215 -20.02 -3.87 19.92
N TRP A 216 -20.72 -4.91 19.46
CA TRP A 216 -20.08 -5.99 18.70
C TRP A 216 -19.43 -5.50 17.39
N VAL A 217 -20.03 -4.55 16.67
CA VAL A 217 -19.40 -3.95 15.46
C VAL A 217 -18.13 -3.17 15.82
N ILE A 218 -18.12 -2.47 16.96
CA ILE A 218 -16.94 -1.76 17.45
C ILE A 218 -15.83 -2.76 17.76
N ASP A 219 -16.14 -3.84 18.45
CA ASP A 219 -15.17 -4.91 18.79
C ASP A 219 -14.63 -5.60 17.55
N LEU A 220 -15.48 -5.84 16.54
CA LEU A 220 -15.06 -6.36 15.24
C LEU A 220 -14.06 -5.41 14.55
N CYS A 221 -14.36 -4.11 14.55
CA CYS A 221 -13.44 -3.10 13.99
C CYS A 221 -12.11 -3.04 14.75
N ASP A 222 -12.13 -3.17 16.08
CA ASP A 222 -10.91 -3.18 16.90
C ASP A 222 -10.04 -4.39 16.59
N ARG A 223 -10.66 -5.57 16.47
CA ARG A 223 -9.95 -6.79 16.08
C ARG A 223 -9.25 -6.63 14.72
N VAL A 224 -9.95 -6.07 13.73
CA VAL A 224 -9.39 -5.81 12.39
C VAL A 224 -8.22 -4.83 12.46
N ILE A 225 -8.36 -3.75 13.23
CA ILE A 225 -7.28 -2.77 13.42
C ILE A 225 -6.05 -3.42 14.06
N ASP A 226 -6.25 -4.28 15.04
CA ASP A 226 -5.15 -4.93 15.76
C ASP A 226 -4.42 -5.94 14.90
N VAL A 227 -5.13 -6.81 14.16
CA VAL A 227 -4.47 -7.75 13.23
C VAL A 227 -3.76 -7.00 12.11
N ALA A 228 -4.35 -5.92 11.57
CA ALA A 228 -3.70 -5.12 10.53
C ALA A 228 -2.43 -4.41 11.03
N ARG A 229 -2.43 -3.91 12.27
CA ARG A 229 -1.23 -3.33 12.90
C ARG A 229 -0.14 -4.37 13.13
N GLN A 230 -0.51 -5.54 13.64
CA GLN A 230 0.43 -6.63 13.84
C GLN A 230 1.06 -7.10 12.51
N ASP A 231 0.28 -7.06 11.43
CA ASP A 231 0.77 -7.37 10.08
C ASP A 231 1.73 -6.31 9.52
N LEU A 232 1.48 -5.02 9.81
CA LEU A 232 2.40 -3.92 9.50
C LEU A 232 3.71 -4.00 10.29
N GLU A 233 3.64 -4.44 11.55
CA GLU A 233 4.81 -4.66 12.42
C GLU A 233 5.61 -5.91 12.04
N GLY A 234 5.14 -6.70 11.07
CA GLY A 234 5.81 -7.92 10.63
C GLY A 234 5.64 -9.10 11.59
N ARG A 235 4.66 -9.08 12.50
CA ARG A 235 4.44 -10.18 13.47
C ARG A 235 3.87 -11.45 12.83
N TYR A 236 3.40 -11.35 11.60
CA TYR A 236 2.85 -12.46 10.81
C TYR A 236 3.74 -12.86 9.63
N SER A 237 4.98 -12.39 9.58
CA SER A 237 5.92 -12.84 8.56
C SER A 237 6.33 -14.30 8.83
N GLU A 238 5.84 -15.22 8.00
CA GLU A 238 6.53 -16.47 7.66
C GLU A 238 7.68 -16.20 6.68
#